data_AF-A0AAN6UN89-F1
#
_entry.id   AF-A0AAN6UN89-F1
#
_cell.length_a   1.000
_cell.length_b   1.000
_cell.length_c   1.000
_cell.angle_alpha   90.00
_cell.angle_beta   90.00
_cell.angle_gamma   90.00
#
_symmetry.space_group_name_H-M   'P 1'
#
loop_
_entity.id
_entity.type
_entity.pdbx_description
1 polymer ?
#
loop_
_entity_poly.entity_id
_entity_poly.type
_entity_poly.pdbx_seq_one_letter_code
_entity_poly.pdbx_strand_id
1 'polypeptide(L)' 'ECKESKQCAPVKHHFDECVERVTNSSGAEAGEDCVEEFFHLAHCATQCAAPKLWSILK' A
#
# COMPACT_ATOMS: atom_id res chain seq x y z
N GLU A 1 10.17 -0.76 6.74
CA GLU A 1 9.79 -1.21 8.09
C GLU A 1 8.27 -1.34 8.26
N CYS A 2 7.48 -0.24 8.23
CA CYS A 2 6.03 -0.32 8.52
C CYS A 2 5.19 -1.02 7.43
N LYS A 3 5.44 -0.76 6.14
CA LYS A 3 4.74 -1.45 5.03
C LYS A 3 5.05 -2.95 4.95
N GLU A 4 6.23 -3.35 5.43
CA GLU A 4 6.69 -4.76 5.46
C GLU A 4 6.36 -5.44 6.80
N SER A 5 5.61 -4.77 7.68
CA SER A 5 5.26 -5.33 8.98
C SER A 5 4.26 -6.49 8.83
N LYS A 6 4.28 -7.42 9.78
CA LYS A 6 3.33 -8.55 9.81
C LYS A 6 1.86 -8.09 9.78
N GLN A 7 1.56 -6.94 10.39
CA GLN A 7 0.21 -6.36 10.41
C GLN A 7 -0.21 -5.84 9.04
N CYS A 8 0.70 -5.21 8.29
CA CYS A 8 0.38 -4.64 6.97
C CYS A 8 0.63 -5.62 5.80
N ALA A 9 1.17 -6.81 6.05
CA ALA A 9 1.46 -7.79 5.01
C ALA A 9 0.22 -8.17 4.14
N PRO A 10 -0.99 -8.39 4.70
CA PRO A 10 -2.16 -8.72 3.88
C PRO A 10 -2.58 -7.57 2.94
N VAL A 11 -2.63 -6.34 3.46
CA VAL A 11 -3.01 -5.17 2.63
C VAL A 11 -1.92 -4.81 1.62
N LYS A 12 -0.65 -5.07 1.94
CA LYS A 12 0.46 -4.94 0.99
C LYS A 12 0.32 -5.94 -0.16
N HIS A 13 -0.02 -7.20 0.15
CA HIS A 13 -0.25 -8.22 -0.87
C HIS A 13 -1.32 -7.79 -1.87
N HIS A 14 -2.47 -7.27 -1.41
CA HIS A 14 -3.52 -6.77 -2.30
C HIS A 14 -3.06 -5.60 -3.17
N PHE A 15 -2.27 -4.67 -2.60
CA PHE A 15 -1.69 -3.59 -3.39
C PHE A 15 -0.71 -4.11 -4.46
N ASP A 16 0.16 -5.05 -4.12
CA ASP A 16 1.10 -5.64 -5.08
C ASP A 16 0.35 -6.39 -6.21
N GLU A 17 -0.70 -7.14 -5.87
CA GLU A 17 -1.57 -7.83 -6.84
C GLU A 17 -2.29 -6.84 -7.77
N CYS A 18 -2.80 -5.73 -7.23
CA CYS A 18 -3.40 -4.68 -8.04
C CYS A 18 -2.37 -4.07 -9.00
N VAL A 19 -1.17 -3.75 -8.52
CA VAL A 19 -0.10 -3.18 -9.35
C VAL A 19 0.29 -4.13 -10.46
N GLU A 20 0.41 -5.43 -10.19
CA GLU A 20 0.70 -6.44 -11.21
C GLU A 20 -0.40 -6.48 -12.28
N ARG A 21 -1.68 -6.45 -11.88
CA ARG A 21 -2.82 -6.45 -12.80
C ARG A 21 -2.85 -5.19 -13.67
N VAL A 22 -2.74 -4.01 -13.07
CA VAL A 22 -2.76 -2.72 -13.80
C VAL A 22 -1.56 -2.61 -14.74
N THR A 23 -0.37 -3.03 -14.31
CA THR A 23 0.85 -2.97 -15.14
C THR A 23 0.75 -3.88 -16.36
N ASN A 24 0.08 -5.03 -16.22
CA ASN A 24 -0.15 -5.97 -17.31
C ASN A 24 -1.44 -5.70 -18.11
N SER A 25 -2.23 -4.70 -17.70
CA SER A 25 -3.51 -4.39 -18.34
C SER A 25 -3.30 -3.84 -19.75
N SER A 26 -4.19 -4.22 -20.66
CA SER A 26 -4.28 -3.67 -22.02
C SER A 26 -5.72 -3.67 -22.51
N GLY A 27 -6.07 -2.78 -23.43
CA GLY A 27 -7.43 -2.70 -23.98
C GLY A 27 -8.46 -2.15 -22.98
N ALA A 28 -9.62 -2.81 -22.86
CA ALA A 28 -10.76 -2.32 -22.07
C ALA A 28 -10.51 -2.26 -20.55
N GLU A 29 -9.46 -2.94 -20.06
CA GLU A 29 -9.06 -2.97 -18.64
C GLU A 29 -8.08 -1.84 -18.27
N ALA A 30 -7.65 -1.01 -19.23
CA ALA A 30 -6.67 0.08 -19.03
C ALA A 30 -7.19 1.29 -18.22
N GLY A 31 -8.32 1.14 -17.53
CA GLY A 31 -8.91 2.16 -16.66
C GLY A 31 -8.89 1.82 -15.18
N GLU A 32 -8.43 0.63 -14.81
CA GLU A 32 -8.23 0.27 -13.40
C GLU A 32 -7.07 1.05 -12.79
N ASP A 33 -7.23 1.48 -11.54
CA ASP A 33 -6.18 2.04 -10.71
C ASP A 33 -6.10 1.29 -9.37
N CYS A 34 -5.06 1.57 -8.60
CA CYS A 34 -4.81 0.94 -7.29
C CYS A 34 -4.96 1.92 -6.13
N VAL A 35 -5.77 2.98 -6.28
CA VAL A 35 -5.89 4.02 -5.26
C VAL A 35 -6.51 3.45 -3.99
N GLU A 36 -7.48 2.54 -4.10
CA GLU A 36 -8.11 1.91 -2.94
C GLU A 36 -7.12 1.06 -2.15
N GLU A 37 -6.40 0.14 -2.80
CA GLU A 37 -5.41 -0.73 -2.16
C GLU A 37 -4.24 0.08 -1.61
N PHE A 38 -3.83 1.14 -2.32
CA PHE A 38 -2.84 2.07 -1.81
C PHE A 38 -3.32 2.75 -0.52
N PHE A 39 -4.58 3.17 -0.45
CA PHE A 39 -5.14 3.80 0.75
C PHE A 39 -5.18 2.82 1.92
N HIS A 40 -5.52 1.55 1.70
CA HIS A 40 -5.43 0.52 2.74
C HIS A 40 -4.00 0.33 3.26
N LEU A 41 -3.03 0.22 2.35
CA LEU A 41 -1.62 0.08 2.73
C LEU A 41 -1.08 1.33 3.44
N ALA A 42 -1.37 2.52 2.91
CA ALA A 42 -0.94 3.79 3.48
C ALA A 42 -1.58 4.04 4.85
N HIS A 43 -2.85 3.69 5.03
CA HIS A 43 -3.54 3.77 6.32
C HIS A 43 -2.84 2.88 7.36
N CYS A 44 -2.59 1.62 7.04
CA CYS A 44 -1.90 0.69 7.92
C CYS A 44 -0.47 1.16 8.25
N ALA A 45 0.30 1.56 7.24
CA ALA A 45 1.66 2.03 7.41
C ALA A 45 1.73 3.33 8.24
N THR A 46 0.76 4.23 8.05
CA THR A 46 0.63 5.47 8.84
C THR A 46 0.36 5.17 10.30
N GLN A 47 -0.55 4.25 10.62
CA GLN A 47 -0.80 3.84 12.01
C GLN A 47 0.47 3.29 12.70
N CYS A 48 1.29 2.51 11.96
CA CYS A 48 2.57 2.02 12.45
C CYS A 48 3.63 3.14 12.60
N ALA A 49 3.70 4.07 11.66
CA ALA A 49 4.76 5.08 11.60
C ALA A 49 4.49 6.29 12.50
N ALA A 50 3.22 6.68 12.68
CA ALA A 50 2.82 7.87 13.44
C ALA A 50 3.46 7.98 14.85
N PRO A 51 3.48 6.92 15.70
CA PRO A 51 4.11 7.03 17.01
C PRO A 51 5.65 7.03 16.96
N LYS A 52 6.25 6.55 15.86
CA LYS A 52 7.71 6.46 15.69
C LYS A 52 8.31 7.71 15.05
N LEU A 53 7.54 8.41 14.23
CA LEU A 53 8.03 9.53 13.43
C LEU A 53 8.56 10.67 14.33
N TRP A 54 7.88 10.96 15.44
CA TRP A 54 8.29 12.05 16.33
C TRP A 54 9.58 11.77 17.10
N SER A 55 9.99 10.51 17.26
CA SER A 55 11.27 10.20 17.93
C SER A 55 12.50 10.47 17.06
N ILE A 56 12.32 10.66 15.75
CA ILE A 56 13.40 10.88 14.78
C ILE A 56 13.46 12.30 14.21
N LEU A 57 12.41 13.09 14.43
CA LEU A 57 12.36 14.50 14.03
C LEU A 57 12.88 15.38 15.17
N LYS A 58 13.72 16.36 14.82
CA LYS A 58 14.28 17.37 15.75
C LYS A 58 13.42 18.63 15.77
#